data_AF-A0A7L5BH03-F1
#
_entry.id   AF-A0A7L5BH03-F1
#
_cell.length_a   1.000
_cell.length_b   1.000
_cell.length_c   1.000
_cell.angle_alpha   90.00
_cell.angle_beta   90.00
_cell.angle_gamma   90.00
#
_symmetry.space_group_name_H-M   'P 1'
#
loop_
_entity.id
_entity.type
_entity.pdbx_description
1 polymer ?
#
loop_
_entity_poly.entity_id
_entity_poly.type
_entity_poly.pdbx_seq_one_letter_code
_entity_poly.pdbx_strand_id
1 'polypeptide(L)' 'MRINTANDTELTQAMAEAIQRVGEGCTKADLREWFTADEIHRCGDAATARLHDMRVQDARAAA' A
#
# COMPACT_ATOMS: atom_id res chain seq x y z
N MET A 1 -7.84 13.24 1.72
CA MET A 1 -7.88 13.10 3.20
C MET A 1 -6.60 12.39 3.58
N ARG A 2 -5.69 13.02 4.35
CA ARG A 2 -4.33 12.48 4.52
C ARG A 2 -4.31 11.38 5.59
N ILE A 3 -3.64 10.27 5.30
CA ILE A 3 -3.48 9.18 6.28
C ILE A 3 -2.27 9.52 7.15
N ASN A 4 -2.49 9.69 8.45
CA ASN A 4 -1.42 9.91 9.42
C ASN A 4 -0.98 8.56 9.98
N THR A 5 0.30 8.24 9.86
CA THR A 5 0.91 7.02 10.40
C THR A 5 2.05 7.40 11.34
N ALA A 6 2.24 6.61 12.40
CA ALA A 6 3.25 6.91 13.41
C ALA A 6 4.64 6.39 13.05
N ASN A 7 4.72 5.41 12.14
CA ASN A 7 5.96 4.74 11.74
C ASN A 7 5.86 4.16 10.32
N ASP A 8 7.02 3.79 9.77
CA ASP A 8 7.15 3.25 8.41
C ASP A 8 6.41 1.91 8.24
N THR A 9 6.21 1.13 9.30
CA THR A 9 5.46 -0.13 9.26
C THR A 9 3.97 0.12 9.04
N GLU A 10 3.38 1.02 9.83
CA GLU A 10 1.99 1.47 9.67
C GLU A 10 1.79 2.15 8.31
N LEU A 11 2.76 2.97 7.89
CA LEU A 11 2.75 3.63 6.59
C LEU A 11 2.71 2.61 5.45
N THR A 12 3.56 1.59 5.51
CA THR A 12 3.63 0.50 4.54
C THR A 12 2.31 -0.26 4.47
N GLN A 13 1.71 -0.57 5.62
CA GLN A 13 0.44 -1.29 5.67
C GLN A 13 -0.71 -0.43 5.13
N ALA A 14 -0.81 0.83 5.55
CA ALA A 14 -1.83 1.76 5.07
C ALA A 14 -1.73 1.98 3.56
N MET A 15 -0.50 2.07 3.01
CA MET A 15 -0.30 2.17 1.57
C MET A 15 -0.73 0.88 0.87
N ALA A 16 -0.39 -0.29 1.38
CA ALA A 16 -0.79 -1.57 0.79
C ALA A 16 -2.32 -1.72 0.74
N GLU A 17 -3.02 -1.36 1.82
CA GLU A 17 -4.48 -1.33 1.88
C GLU A 17 -5.08 -0.31 0.90
N ALA A 18 -4.47 0.88 0.76
CA ALA A 18 -4.89 1.87 -0.23
C ALA A 18 -4.74 1.34 -1.66
N ILE A 19 -3.61 0.70 -1.99
CA ILE A 19 -3.38 0.06 -3.29
C ILE A 19 -4.43 -1.03 -3.53
N GLN A 20 -4.72 -1.87 -2.52
CA GLN A 20 -5.74 -2.91 -2.62
C GLN A 20 -7.14 -2.33 -2.87
N ARG A 21 -7.47 -1.21 -2.21
CA ARG A 21 -8.75 -0.52 -2.32
C ARG A 21 -8.94 0.14 -3.68
N VAL A 22 -7.87 0.71 -4.26
CA VAL A 22 -7.89 1.27 -5.62
C VAL A 22 -7.99 0.14 -6.65
N GLY A 23 -7.33 -0.99 -6.41
CA GLY A 23 -7.39 -2.17 -7.27
C GLY A 23 -6.34 -2.18 -8.37
N GLU A 24 -6.53 -3.03 -9.37
CA GLU A 24 -5.62 -3.15 -10.52
C GLU A 24 -5.55 -1.83 -11.28
N GLY A 25 -4.34 -1.24 -11.34
CA GLY A 25 -4.11 0.07 -11.95
C GLY A 25 -3.77 1.18 -10.95
N CYS A 26 -3.70 0.90 -9.64
CA CYS A 26 -3.24 1.88 -8.67
C CYS A 26 -1.86 2.44 -9.04
N THR A 27 -1.81 3.75 -9.26
CA THR A 27 -0.59 4.48 -9.60
C THR A 27 -0.09 5.27 -8.40
N LYS A 28 1.16 5.72 -8.48
CA LYS A 28 1.71 6.69 -7.51
C LYS A 28 0.91 8.00 -7.49
N ALA A 29 0.15 8.34 -8.53
CA ALA A 29 -0.70 9.51 -8.55
C ALA A 29 -1.94 9.33 -7.67
N ASP A 30 -2.53 8.14 -7.67
CA ASP A 30 -3.67 7.82 -6.81
C ASP A 30 -3.24 7.84 -5.34
N LEU A 31 -2.07 7.28 -5.03
CA LEU A 31 -1.51 7.31 -3.68
C LEU A 31 -1.20 8.73 -3.18
N ARG A 32 -0.94 9.69 -4.07
CA ARG A 32 -0.70 11.09 -3.68
C ARG A 32 -1.92 11.79 -3.08
N GLU A 33 -3.12 11.22 -3.21
CA GLU A 33 -4.32 11.73 -2.56
C GLU A 33 -4.30 11.51 -1.03
N TRP A 34 -3.60 10.46 -0.58
CA TRP A 34 -3.54 10.04 0.82
C TRP A 34 -2.15 10.19 1.45
N PHE A 35 -1.08 10.10 0.64
CA PHE A 35 0.32 10.08 1.06
C PHE A 35 1.17 11.12 0.32
N THR A 36 2.31 11.48 0.89
CA THR A 36 3.30 12.35 0.24
C THR A 36 4.19 11.60 -0.73
N ALA A 37 4.83 12.35 -1.63
CA ALA A 37 5.88 11.83 -2.48
C ALA A 37 7.01 11.16 -1.66
N ASP A 38 7.39 11.73 -0.52
CA ASP A 38 8.47 11.19 0.33
C ASP A 38 8.07 9.90 1.04
N GLU A 39 6.82 9.80 1.49
CA GLU A 39 6.27 8.58 2.07
C GLU A 39 6.16 7.47 1.02
N ILE A 40 5.63 7.80 -0.16
CA ILE A 40 5.52 6.87 -1.29
C ILE A 40 6.92 6.42 -1.76
N HIS A 41 7.91 7.31 -1.75
CA HIS A 41 9.27 6.95 -2.14
C HIS A 41 9.94 6.03 -1.12
N ARG A 42 9.72 6.25 0.19
CA ARG A 42 10.31 5.43 1.25
C ARG A 42 9.63 4.07 1.42
N CYS A 43 8.30 4.03 1.39
CA CYS A 43 7.52 2.84 1.76
C CYS A 43 6.70 2.24 0.60
N GLY A 44 6.61 2.90 -0.56
CA GLY A 44 5.77 2.45 -1.67
C GLY A 44 6.19 1.10 -2.25
N ASP A 45 7.49 0.84 -2.36
CA ASP A 45 8.00 -0.44 -2.85
C ASP A 45 7.72 -1.56 -1.82
N ALA A 46 7.92 -1.29 -0.53
CA ALA A 46 7.60 -2.21 0.55
C ALA A 46 6.09 -2.50 0.63
N ALA A 47 5.25 -1.49 0.38
CA ALA A 47 3.79 -1.64 0.38
C ALA A 47 3.31 -2.50 -0.79
N THR A 48 3.92 -2.32 -1.96
CA THR A 48 3.63 -3.14 -3.14
C THR A 48 4.01 -4.59 -2.90
N ALA A 49 5.21 -4.85 -2.35
CA ALA A 49 5.63 -6.19 -1.96
C ALA A 49 4.67 -6.83 -0.94
N ARG A 50 4.26 -6.06 0.08
CA ARG A 50 3.31 -6.52 1.10
C ARG A 50 1.94 -6.84 0.53
N LEU A 51 1.45 -6.06 -0.43
CA LEU A 51 0.21 -6.36 -1.14
C LEU A 51 0.31 -7.66 -1.93
N HIS A 52 1.43 -7.90 -2.62
CA HIS A 52 1.66 -9.16 -3.31
C HIS A 52 1.66 -10.34 -2.35
N ASP A 53 2.33 -10.23 -1.21
CA ASP A 53 2.32 -11.25 -0.16
C ASP A 53 0.89 -11.52 0.35
N MET A 54 0.09 -10.48 0.60
CA MET A 54 -1.32 -10.62 1.00
C MET A 54 -2.14 -11.36 -0.07
N ARG A 55 -2.00 -10.99 -1.35
CA ARG A 55 -2.69 -11.68 -2.46
C ARG A 55 -2.29 -13.15 -2.56
N VAL A 56 -1.01 -13.47 -2.34
CA VAL A 56 -0.50 -14.85 -2.35
C VAL A 56 -1.04 -15.63 -1.14
N GLN A 57 -1.10 -15.02 0.04
CA GLN A 57 -1.69 -15.63 1.23
C GLN A 57 -3.19 -15.89 1.06
N ASP A 58 -3.94 -14.92 0.53
CA ASP A 58 -5.36 -15.08 0.24
C ASP A 58 -5.60 -16.19 -0.79
N ALA A 59 -4.80 -16.22 -1.88
CA ALA A 59 -4.89 -17.28 -2.88
C ALA A 59 -4.56 -18.67 -2.29
N ARG A 60 -3.64 -18.73 -1.33
CA ARG A 60 -3.28 -19.98 -0.64
C ARG A 60 -4.34 -20.41 0.38
N ALA A 61 -5.01 -19.47 1.04
CA ALA A 61 -6.10 -19.77 1.96
C ALA A 61 -7.38 -20.21 1.23
N ALA A 62 -7.53 -19.83 -0.04
CA ALA A 62 -8.66 -20.20 -0.88
C ALA A 62 -8.48 -21.54 -1.64
N ALA A 63 -7.31 -22.19 -1.55
CA ALA A 63 -6.97 -23.45 -2.20
C ALA A 63 -7.06 -24.64 -1.23
#